data_AF-A0A958USM7-F1
#
_entry.id   AF-A0A958USM7-F1
#
_cell.length_a   1.000
_cell.length_b   1.000
_cell.length_c   1.000
_cell.angle_alpha   90.00
_cell.angle_beta   90.00
_cell.angle_gamma   90.00
#
_symmetry.space_group_name_H-M   'P 1'
#
loop_
_entity.id
_entity.type
_entity.pdbx_description
1 polymer ?
#
loop_
_entity_poly.entity_id
_entity_poly.type
_entity_poly.pdbx_seq_one_letter_code
_entity_poly.pdbx_strand_id
1 'polypeptide(L)'
;GISEGYFIEESLIDTLGFTPVKDSLYGTTGRYKTMMNIPVEGINAKFDLKAGKIVKNDASYSVFEAKVSKKTILSDLDKDLIIQEMQVQSVDGVNGPDIKVGSLEEVNTSGNWPKLYDSAKDK
;
A
#
# COMPACT_ATOMS: atom_id res chain seq x y z
N GLY A 1 -54.91 -21.72 -33.60
CA GLY A 1 -54.84 -21.66 -32.12
C GLY A 1 -53.47 -22.15 -31.73
N ILE A 2 -52.66 -21.25 -31.19
CA ILE A 2 -51.28 -21.47 -30.71
C ILE A 2 -51.26 -22.25 -29.40
N SER A 3 -50.19 -23.02 -29.16
CA SER A 3 -49.64 -23.43 -27.85
C SER A 3 -48.56 -24.51 -28.14
N GLU A 4 -47.49 -24.12 -28.83
CA GLU A 4 -46.23 -23.69 -28.22
C GLU A 4 -45.51 -24.82 -27.48
N GLY A 5 -44.38 -25.20 -28.07
CA GLY A 5 -43.53 -26.29 -27.64
C GLY A 5 -42.90 -26.04 -26.27
N TYR A 6 -42.53 -27.13 -25.62
CA TYR A 6 -41.78 -27.10 -24.38
C TYR A 6 -40.41 -26.44 -24.62
N PHE A 7 -40.21 -25.25 -24.06
CA PHE A 7 -38.90 -24.68 -23.87
C PHE A 7 -38.29 -25.32 -22.61
N ILE A 8 -37.27 -26.14 -22.81
CA ILE A 8 -36.35 -26.54 -21.74
C ILE A 8 -35.34 -25.39 -21.59
N GLU A 9 -35.55 -24.53 -20.60
CA GLU A 9 -34.53 -23.57 -20.18
C GLU A 9 -33.48 -24.31 -19.35
N GLU A 10 -32.44 -24.82 -20.02
CA GLU A 10 -31.22 -25.24 -19.35
C GLU A 10 -30.40 -23.98 -19.07
N SER A 11 -30.51 -23.45 -17.85
CA SER A 11 -29.61 -22.40 -17.38
C SER A 11 -28.25 -23.04 -17.08
N LEU A 12 -27.39 -23.10 -18.10
CA LEU A 12 -25.97 -23.32 -17.89
C LEU A 12 -25.42 -22.05 -17.24
N ILE A 13 -25.33 -22.05 -15.91
CA ILE A 13 -24.60 -21.01 -15.18
C ILE A 13 -23.12 -21.27 -15.47
N ASP A 14 -22.64 -20.76 -16.60
CA ASP A 14 -21.22 -20.61 -16.88
C ASP A 14 -20.71 -19.57 -15.90
N THR A 15 -20.22 -20.04 -14.75
CA THR A 15 -19.55 -19.17 -13.79
C THR A 15 -18.37 -18.55 -14.52
N LEU A 16 -18.50 -17.27 -14.89
CA LEU A 16 -17.38 -16.43 -15.32
C LEU A 16 -16.22 -16.74 -14.38
N GLY A 17 -15.16 -17.35 -14.91
CA GLY A 17 -14.11 -17.96 -14.10
C GLY A 17 -13.61 -17.00 -13.03
N PHE A 18 -13.79 -17.36 -11.76
CA PHE A 18 -13.23 -16.60 -10.65
C PHE A 18 -11.71 -16.78 -10.68
N THR A 19 -11.01 -15.82 -11.27
CA THR A 19 -9.55 -15.79 -11.18
C THR A 19 -9.17 -15.24 -9.80
N PRO A 20 -8.47 -16.01 -8.96
CA PRO A 20 -8.00 -15.51 -7.69
C PRO A 20 -7.12 -14.28 -7.92
N VAL A 21 -7.43 -13.17 -7.24
CA VAL A 21 -6.65 -11.91 -7.36
C VAL A 21 -5.15 -12.14 -7.10
N LYS A 22 -4.83 -13.10 -6.22
CA LYS A 22 -3.45 -13.54 -5.95
C LYS A 22 -2.70 -13.99 -7.20
N ASP A 23 -3.37 -14.73 -8.08
CA ASP A 23 -2.75 -15.35 -9.25
C ASP A 23 -2.60 -14.31 -10.36
N SER A 24 -3.50 -13.32 -10.40
CA SER A 24 -3.40 -12.17 -11.32
C SER A 24 -2.31 -11.18 -10.94
N LEU A 25 -2.07 -10.94 -9.63
CA LEU A 25 -1.11 -9.93 -9.18
C LEU A 25 0.28 -10.49 -8.89
N TYR A 26 0.37 -11.73 -8.44
CA TYR A 26 1.63 -12.34 -8.00
C TYR A 26 2.03 -13.58 -8.82
N GLY A 27 1.19 -13.99 -9.78
CA GLY A 27 1.45 -15.14 -10.64
C GLY A 27 1.73 -16.38 -9.80
N THR A 28 2.88 -17.01 -10.06
CA THR A 28 3.37 -18.19 -9.30
C THR A 28 4.22 -17.81 -8.08
N THR A 29 4.46 -16.52 -7.83
CA THR A 29 5.41 -16.08 -6.80
C THR A 29 4.75 -15.97 -5.43
N GLY A 30 5.39 -16.53 -4.41
CA GLY A 30 4.96 -16.42 -3.00
C GLY A 30 5.31 -15.08 -2.34
N ARG A 31 5.74 -14.06 -3.11
CA ARG A 31 6.33 -12.82 -2.61
C ARG A 31 5.40 -12.06 -1.65
N TYR A 32 4.09 -12.11 -1.88
CA TYR A 32 3.09 -11.49 -1.02
C TYR A 32 3.16 -11.96 0.44
N LYS A 33 3.67 -13.17 0.71
CA LYS A 33 3.80 -13.72 2.08
C LYS A 33 4.89 -13.01 2.89
N THR A 34 5.91 -12.47 2.25
CA THR A 34 7.06 -11.83 2.91
C THR A 34 7.06 -10.31 2.79
N MET A 35 6.19 -9.72 1.96
CA MET A 35 6.09 -8.27 1.75
C MET A 35 5.70 -7.47 2.99
N MET A 36 5.11 -8.11 4.00
CA MET A 36 4.77 -7.42 5.24
C MET A 36 6.00 -7.18 6.15
N ASN A 37 7.10 -7.90 5.91
CA ASN A 37 8.33 -7.75 6.67
C ASN A 37 9.20 -6.64 6.06
N ILE A 38 9.85 -5.87 6.91
CA ILE A 38 10.79 -4.82 6.49
C ILE A 38 12.02 -5.49 5.85
N PRO A 39 12.41 -5.12 4.62
CA PRO A 39 13.51 -5.75 3.90
C PRO A 39 14.87 -5.16 4.31
N VAL A 40 15.14 -5.07 5.61
CA VAL A 40 16.41 -4.58 6.17
C VAL A 40 17.04 -5.69 6.99
N GLU A 41 18.31 -6.00 6.70
CA GLU A 41 19.04 -7.03 7.42
C GLU A 41 19.14 -6.70 8.92
N GLY A 42 18.87 -7.69 9.77
CA GLY A 42 18.88 -7.52 11.23
C GLY A 42 17.60 -6.94 11.84
N ILE A 43 16.65 -6.47 11.03
CA ILE A 43 15.38 -5.91 11.51
C ILE A 43 14.24 -6.91 11.31
N ASN A 44 13.76 -7.49 12.41
CA ASN A 44 12.56 -8.33 12.41
C ASN A 44 11.31 -7.51 12.78
N ALA A 45 10.99 -6.51 11.96
CA ALA A 45 9.80 -5.69 12.14
C ALA A 45 8.92 -5.71 10.88
N LYS A 46 7.64 -5.40 11.08
CA LYS A 46 6.61 -5.42 10.05
C LYS A 46 6.13 -4.00 9.76
N PHE A 47 5.63 -3.78 8.56
CA PHE A 47 4.92 -2.54 8.24
C PHE A 47 3.60 -2.47 9.02
N ASP A 48 3.32 -1.30 9.60
CA ASP A 48 2.01 -0.98 10.15
C ASP A 48 1.08 -0.60 9.00
N LEU A 49 0.21 -1.54 8.62
CA LEU A 49 -0.80 -1.34 7.59
C LEU A 49 -2.17 -1.10 8.23
N LYS A 50 -2.81 0.00 7.86
CA LYS A 50 -4.20 0.31 8.22
C LYS A 50 -4.99 0.63 6.97
N ALA A 51 -6.23 0.16 6.93
CA ALA A 51 -7.19 0.48 5.89
C ALA A 51 -8.46 1.02 6.52
N GLY A 52 -9.12 1.94 5.84
CA GLY A 52 -10.33 2.59 6.32
C GLY A 52 -11.17 3.12 5.18
N LYS A 53 -12.27 3.78 5.55
CA LYS A 53 -13.11 4.53 4.63
C LYS A 53 -13.33 5.93 5.20
N ILE A 54 -13.20 6.94 4.36
CA ILE A 54 -13.57 8.31 4.70
C ILE A 54 -14.80 8.72 3.92
N VAL A 55 -15.64 9.56 4.50
CA VAL A 55 -16.78 10.16 3.81
C VAL A 55 -16.45 11.62 3.52
N LYS A 56 -16.43 11.99 2.24
CA LYS A 56 -16.30 13.39 1.79
C LYS A 56 -17.39 13.66 0.77
N ASN A 57 -18.12 14.78 0.92
CA ASN A 57 -19.18 15.20 -0.01
C ASN A 57 -20.20 14.08 -0.33
N ASP A 58 -20.70 13.39 0.70
CA ASP A 58 -21.63 12.25 0.59
C ASP A 58 -21.11 11.02 -0.19
N ALA A 59 -19.83 11.01 -0.56
CA ALA A 59 -19.16 9.88 -1.20
C ALA A 59 -18.20 9.18 -0.22
N SER A 60 -18.21 7.84 -0.25
CA SER A 60 -17.30 7.01 0.53
C SER A 60 -16.05 6.69 -0.29
N TYR A 61 -14.89 7.07 0.22
CA TYR A 61 -13.59 6.80 -0.37
C TYR A 61 -12.84 5.78 0.47
N SER A 62 -12.26 4.77 -0.18
CA SER A 62 -11.39 3.82 0.48
C SER A 62 -10.00 4.43 0.64
N VAL A 63 -9.46 4.34 1.83
CA VAL A 63 -8.16 4.90 2.19
C VAL A 63 -7.29 3.85 2.85
N PHE A 64 -5.98 4.02 2.74
CA PHE A 64 -5.02 3.16 3.41
C PHE A 64 -3.82 3.99 3.85
N GLU A 65 -3.17 3.54 4.92
CA GLU A 65 -1.88 4.04 5.37
C GLU A 65 -1.00 2.84 5.65
N ALA A 66 0.18 2.82 5.04
CA ALA A 66 1.25 1.91 5.40
C ALA A 66 2.41 2.74 5.95
N LYS A 67 2.87 2.43 7.17
CA LYS A 67 3.95 3.18 7.79
C LYS A 67 4.96 2.30 8.52
N VAL A 68 6.14 2.85 8.73
CA VAL A 68 7.23 2.25 9.49
C VAL A 68 8.02 3.35 10.19
N SER A 69 8.43 3.11 11.43
CA SER A 69 9.21 4.10 12.17
C SER A 69 10.65 4.17 11.67
N LYS A 70 11.15 5.38 11.38
CA LYS A 70 12.55 5.59 11.02
C LYS A 70 13.49 5.13 12.12
N LYS A 71 13.09 5.28 13.38
CA LYS A 71 13.86 4.83 14.55
C LYS A 71 14.15 3.34 14.52
N THR A 72 13.21 2.53 14.03
CA THR A 72 13.41 1.09 13.89
C THR A 72 14.42 0.79 12.79
N ILE A 73 14.28 1.47 11.64
CA ILE A 73 15.12 1.29 10.46
C ILE A 73 16.56 1.73 10.70
N LEU A 74 16.75 2.87 11.35
CA LEU A 74 18.04 3.53 11.58
C LEU A 74 18.60 3.22 12.97
N SER A 75 18.20 2.10 13.58
CA SER A 75 18.53 1.77 14.98
C SER A 75 20.01 1.50 15.23
N ASP A 76 20.78 1.30 14.16
CA ASP A 76 22.24 1.12 14.13
C ASP A 76 23.03 2.44 14.08
N LEU A 77 22.37 3.57 13.83
CA LEU A 77 22.98 4.90 13.78
C LEU A 77 23.03 5.57 15.16
N ASP A 78 23.76 6.70 15.22
CA ASP A 78 23.82 7.52 16.42
C ASP A 78 22.42 8.05 16.80
N LYS A 79 22.11 7.99 18.09
CA LYS A 79 20.84 8.46 18.66
C LYS A 79 20.58 9.93 18.35
N ASP A 80 21.61 10.76 18.34
CA ASP A 80 21.47 12.19 18.06
C ASP A 80 21.08 12.42 16.60
N LEU A 81 21.68 11.66 15.67
CA LEU A 81 21.32 11.69 14.25
C LEU A 81 19.90 11.18 14.01
N ILE A 82 19.47 10.13 14.73
CA ILE A 82 18.09 9.62 14.63
C ILE A 82 17.09 10.69 15.08
N ILE A 83 17.35 11.38 16.19
CA ILE A 83 16.48 12.44 16.70
C ILE A 83 16.39 13.59 15.70
N GLN A 84 17.53 14.00 15.14
CA GLN A 84 17.58 15.02 14.10
C GLN A 84 16.74 14.62 12.87
N GLU A 85 16.91 13.39 12.38
CA GLU A 85 16.19 12.85 11.21
C GLU A 85 14.68 12.71 11.44
N MET A 86 14.25 12.44 12.68
CA MET A 86 12.84 12.41 13.05
C MET A 86 12.18 13.80 13.03
N GLN A 87 12.98 14.86 13.18
CA GLN A 87 12.53 16.27 13.15
C GLN A 87 12.71 16.93 11.78
N VAL A 88 13.25 16.21 10.79
CA VAL A 88 13.45 16.74 9.44
C VAL A 88 12.10 17.12 8.82
N GLN A 89 12.03 18.38 8.38
CA GLN A 89 10.99 18.92 7.53
C GLN A 89 11.65 19.56 6.32
N SER A 90 11.82 18.80 5.24
CA SER A 90 12.50 19.21 4.02
C SER A 90 11.70 18.84 2.78
N VAL A 91 11.92 19.58 1.70
CA VAL A 91 11.39 19.23 0.37
C VAL A 91 12.12 18.04 -0.23
N ASP A 92 13.39 17.86 0.15
CA ASP A 92 14.28 16.81 -0.35
C ASP A 92 14.45 15.64 0.64
N GLY A 93 13.68 15.64 1.74
CA GLY A 93 13.80 14.66 2.82
C GLY A 93 12.50 13.91 3.08
N VAL A 94 12.58 12.84 3.86
CA VAL A 94 11.39 12.15 4.36
C VAL A 94 10.85 12.91 5.57
N ASN A 95 9.62 13.39 5.50
CA ASN A 95 9.11 14.29 6.54
C ASN A 95 8.54 13.54 7.75
N GLY A 96 9.00 13.90 8.94
CA GLY A 96 8.52 13.36 10.21
C GLY A 96 9.19 12.06 10.67
N PRO A 97 8.69 11.47 11.77
CA PRO A 97 9.33 10.34 12.46
C PRO A 97 9.15 8.98 11.78
N ASP A 98 8.15 8.87 10.91
CA ASP A 98 7.77 7.63 10.24
C ASP A 98 7.90 7.80 8.73
N ILE A 99 8.33 6.74 8.03
CA ILE A 99 8.18 6.64 6.57
C ILE A 99 6.77 6.11 6.32
N LYS A 100 5.95 6.85 5.58
CA LYS A 100 4.55 6.50 5.34
C LYS A 100 4.13 6.70 3.90
N VAL A 101 3.24 5.83 3.44
CA VAL A 101 2.53 5.95 2.17
C VAL A 101 1.03 5.88 2.39
N GLY A 102 0.33 6.80 1.76
CA GLY A 102 -1.09 6.99 1.92
C GLY A 102 -1.46 7.75 3.19
N SER A 103 -2.76 7.88 3.43
CA SER A 103 -3.33 8.57 4.59
C SER A 103 -4.67 7.95 4.95
N LEU A 104 -5.00 7.91 6.25
CA LEU A 104 -6.33 7.51 6.72
C LEU A 104 -7.33 8.69 6.78
N GLU A 105 -6.84 9.93 6.71
CA GLU A 105 -7.66 11.14 6.88
C GLU A 105 -8.04 11.77 5.53
N GLU A 106 -7.24 11.52 4.49
CA GLU A 106 -7.43 12.06 3.15
C GLU A 106 -7.25 11.00 2.08
N VAL A 107 -7.85 11.24 0.91
CA VAL A 107 -7.66 10.40 -0.28
C VAL A 107 -6.29 10.71 -0.87
N ASN A 108 -5.25 10.17 -0.25
CA ASN A 108 -3.87 10.32 -0.66
C ASN A 108 -3.24 8.94 -0.72
N THR A 109 -2.48 8.68 -1.78
CA THR A 109 -1.73 7.43 -2.00
C THR A 109 -0.24 7.69 -2.18
N SER A 110 0.20 8.94 -1.96
CA SER A 110 1.59 9.37 -2.07
C SER A 110 2.37 9.04 -0.80
N GLY A 111 3.69 8.88 -0.97
CA GLY A 111 4.63 8.78 0.14
C GLY A 111 5.00 10.16 0.70
N ASN A 112 5.52 10.19 1.93
CA ASN A 112 6.05 11.39 2.57
C ASN A 112 7.52 11.68 2.22
N TRP A 113 7.98 11.25 1.04
CA TRP A 113 9.35 11.37 0.54
C TRP A 113 9.36 12.04 -0.84
N PRO A 114 10.47 12.69 -1.24
CA PRO A 114 10.58 13.33 -2.53
C PRO A 114 10.47 12.30 -3.67
N LYS A 115 9.83 12.70 -4.77
CA LYS A 115 9.73 11.86 -5.99
C LYS A 115 11.09 11.71 -6.70
N LEU A 116 12.04 12.60 -6.40
CA LEU A 116 13.37 12.66 -6.97
C LEU A 116 14.37 12.50 -5.83
N TYR A 117 15.07 11.36 -5.79
CA TYR A 117 16.17 11.13 -4.85
C TYR A 117 17.56 11.34 -5.51
N ASP A 118 17.58 11.52 -6.82
CA ASP A 118 18.80 11.72 -7.61
C ASP A 118 18.45 12.46 -8.91
N SER A 119 17.86 13.65 -8.82
CA SER A 119 18.07 14.61 -9.90
C SER A 119 19.53 15.04 -9.77
N ALA A 120 20.41 14.38 -10.53
CA ALA A 120 21.79 14.77 -10.70
C ALA A 120 21.83 16.30 -10.71
N LYS A 121 22.47 16.90 -9.70
CA LYS A 121 22.77 18.33 -9.77
C LYS A 121 23.60 18.48 -11.02
N ASP A 122 22.99 19.04 -12.08
CA ASP A 122 23.72 19.43 -13.27
C ASP A 122 24.94 20.25 -12.81
N LYS A 123 26.10 19.78 -13.27
CA LYS A 123 27.43 20.27 -12.91
C LYS A 123 27.65 21.72 -13.34
#